data_AF-A0A935ZA24-F1
#
_entry.id   AF-A0A935ZA24-F1
#
_cell.length_a   1.000
_cell.length_b   1.000
_cell.length_c   1.000
_cell.angle_alpha   90.00
_cell.angle_beta   90.00
_cell.angle_gamma   90.00
#
_symmetry.space_group_name_H-M   'P 1'
#
loop_
_entity.id
_entity.type
_entity.pdbx_description
1 polymer ?
#
loop_
_entity_poly.entity_id
_entity_poly.type
_entity_poly.pdbx_seq_one_letter_code
_entity_poly.pdbx_strand_id
1 'polypeptide(L)'
;MGGKHFDKLDDEGKALHDRWDHVVRIMLLVTLLSTLVWACISGLRWAVHAMAHALFHRADHDLEGGVVLLVALGLGGAIAGVLSRHEAWADASGDGMEITLKNYHVTYEEDGDDPRPRYERPAFLLAFRKALLTLVSLGSGSSGGLEAPSVLVAEGLSSGFARVMRVRSEYELRTYQLAGISAAVATLLGAPLSAAIFATEVVYGDRIIYRKLAYAMWAGVIAYALNNRLRGYIPLFVTKAHSPVYSLHEYVAVTVVALTVSVPLAVGFSRVVKVLRVASGKLGRFAPIVASLLAGLLALGLKAGLGIAPSSVLGMGEGVLAGLLKGDEAFSHVGIVAAILFAKVLTTGLAVSARHSVGMLIPSMFLGGVSGALVAMLVNRILGTSLDPALFVVVGISSSLVAVVGVPLAAIALVLEVFGKAFGPPAILACGITYLITLRLKLYTEQRVSPDPLGDETG
;
A
#
# COMPACT_ATOMS: atom_id res chain seq x y z
N MET A 1 -53.47 -2.71 -7.26
CA MET A 1 -52.68 -1.47 -7.28
C MET A 1 -52.29 -1.12 -5.86
N GLY A 2 -50.99 -0.91 -5.63
CA GLY A 2 -50.42 -0.31 -4.41
C GLY A 2 -50.11 -1.27 -3.27
N GLY A 3 -48.82 -1.55 -3.01
CA GLY A 3 -48.39 -1.97 -1.67
C GLY A 3 -47.31 -3.05 -1.51
N LYS A 4 -46.55 -3.47 -2.53
CA LYS A 4 -45.47 -4.48 -2.36
C LYS A 4 -44.22 -4.27 -3.22
N HIS A 5 -43.81 -3.02 -3.44
CA HIS A 5 -42.57 -2.72 -4.18
C HIS A 5 -41.53 -1.91 -3.38
N PHE A 6 -41.75 -1.69 -2.08
CA PHE A 6 -40.81 -0.99 -1.20
C PHE A 6 -40.37 -1.80 0.03
N ASP A 7 -40.73 -3.09 0.11
CA ASP A 7 -40.55 -3.90 1.34
C ASP A 7 -39.21 -4.64 1.45
N LYS A 8 -38.24 -4.34 0.58
CA LYS A 8 -36.86 -4.79 0.73
C LYS A 8 -35.89 -3.71 0.29
N LEU A 9 -35.87 -2.60 1.02
CA LEU A 9 -34.62 -1.86 1.13
C LEU A 9 -33.65 -2.82 1.85
N ASP A 10 -32.48 -3.08 1.27
CA ASP A 10 -31.38 -3.69 2.01
C ASP A 10 -31.09 -2.82 3.26
N ASP A 11 -30.40 -3.36 4.25
CA ASP A 11 -30.12 -2.58 5.46
C ASP A 11 -29.27 -1.32 5.15
N GLU A 12 -28.61 -1.25 3.98
CA GLU A 12 -27.93 -0.05 3.47
C GLU A 12 -28.91 1.04 2.97
N GLY A 13 -30.03 0.64 2.38
CA GLY A 13 -31.10 1.48 1.90
C GLY A 13 -32.00 1.96 3.03
N LYS A 14 -32.17 1.17 4.10
CA LYS A 14 -32.78 1.65 5.36
C LYS A 14 -31.90 2.68 6.06
N ALA A 15 -30.57 2.53 5.98
CA ALA A 15 -29.63 3.51 6.53
C ALA A 15 -29.75 4.90 5.85
N LEU A 16 -30.31 5.00 4.63
CA LEU A 16 -30.64 6.28 4.01
C LEU A 16 -31.70 7.07 4.79
N HIS A 17 -32.50 6.40 5.62
CA HIS A 17 -33.53 6.97 6.49
C HIS A 17 -33.13 6.98 7.98
N ASP A 18 -31.84 6.84 8.28
CA ASP A 18 -31.36 6.85 9.67
C ASP A 18 -31.70 8.16 10.40
N ARG A 19 -32.22 8.02 11.61
CA ARG A 19 -32.40 9.14 12.52
C ARG A 19 -31.03 9.77 12.84
N TRP A 20 -31.00 11.10 13.00
CA TRP A 20 -29.78 11.86 13.30
C TRP A 20 -28.98 11.31 14.50
N ASP A 21 -29.64 10.76 15.52
CA ASP A 21 -28.97 10.14 16.66
C ASP A 21 -28.10 8.94 16.27
N HIS A 22 -28.50 8.16 15.26
CA HIS A 22 -27.72 7.03 14.76
C HIS A 22 -26.46 7.49 14.02
N VAL A 23 -26.61 8.47 13.13
CA VAL A 23 -25.48 9.06 12.36
C VAL A 23 -24.44 9.66 13.31
N VAL A 24 -24.89 10.47 14.28
CA VAL A 24 -24.00 11.10 15.26
C VAL A 24 -23.28 10.04 16.10
N ARG A 25 -23.98 8.96 16.51
CA ARG A 25 -23.36 7.85 17.23
C ARG A 25 -22.24 7.20 16.43
N ILE A 26 -22.49 6.86 15.16
CA ILE A 26 -21.46 6.27 14.29
C ILE A 26 -20.29 7.23 14.14
N MET A 27 -20.51 8.52 13.88
CA MET A 27 -19.43 9.50 13.75
C MET A 27 -18.55 9.59 15.01
N LEU A 28 -19.17 9.59 16.21
CA LEU A 28 -18.42 9.61 17.48
C LEU A 28 -17.58 8.34 17.65
N LEU A 29 -18.15 7.17 17.36
CA LEU A 29 -17.45 5.89 17.46
C LEU A 29 -16.34 5.76 16.43
N VAL A 30 -16.57 6.21 15.20
CA VAL A 30 -15.55 6.31 14.15
C VAL A 30 -14.42 7.22 14.62
N THR A 31 -14.71 8.38 15.21
CA THR A 31 -13.68 9.30 15.72
C THR A 31 -12.80 8.66 16.79
N LEU A 32 -13.41 7.94 17.74
CA LEU A 32 -12.69 7.21 18.79
C LEU A 32 -11.81 6.10 18.19
N LEU A 33 -12.37 5.32 17.27
CA LEU A 33 -11.66 4.25 16.56
C LEU A 33 -10.49 4.80 15.73
N SER A 34 -10.70 5.86 14.94
CA SER A 34 -9.66 6.48 14.13
C SER A 34 -8.52 7.01 14.97
N THR A 35 -8.81 7.54 16.17
CA THR A 35 -7.78 7.97 17.12
C THR A 35 -6.95 6.79 17.64
N LEU A 36 -7.59 5.67 17.98
CA LEU A 36 -6.92 4.44 18.40
C LEU A 36 -6.04 3.87 17.27
N VAL A 37 -6.58 3.74 16.06
CA VAL A 37 -5.84 3.24 14.90
C VAL A 37 -4.67 4.17 14.57
N TRP A 38 -4.90 5.48 14.54
CA TRP A 38 -3.84 6.46 14.32
C TRP A 38 -2.71 6.28 15.34
N ALA A 39 -3.01 6.18 16.64
CA ALA A 39 -1.99 6.02 17.67
C ALA A 39 -1.14 4.75 17.46
N CYS A 40 -1.79 3.62 17.19
CA CYS A 40 -1.11 2.35 16.94
C CYS A 40 -0.25 2.38 15.67
N ILE A 41 -0.80 2.84 14.54
CA ILE A 41 -0.10 2.88 13.25
C ILE A 41 1.02 3.92 13.25
N SER A 42 0.80 5.07 13.89
CA SER A 42 1.82 6.12 14.05
C SER A 42 2.99 5.66 14.92
N GLY A 43 2.71 4.90 15.99
CA GLY A 43 3.73 4.26 16.81
C GLY A 43 4.52 3.20 16.05
N LEU A 44 3.83 2.32 15.31
CA LEU A 44 4.46 1.31 14.46
C LEU A 44 5.34 1.94 13.38
N ARG A 45 4.82 2.95 12.66
CA ARG A 45 5.55 3.71 11.65
C ARG A 45 6.83 4.29 12.23
N TRP A 46 6.72 4.99 13.35
CA TRP A 46 7.88 5.60 14.01
C TRP A 46 8.93 4.57 14.40
N ALA A 47 8.53 3.46 15.03
CA ALA A 47 9.45 2.43 15.47
C ALA A 47 10.19 1.78 14.29
N VAL A 48 9.46 1.44 13.22
CA VAL A 48 10.05 0.89 11.97
C VAL A 48 11.04 1.86 11.36
N HIS A 49 10.66 3.13 11.20
CA HIS A 49 11.55 4.14 10.60
C HIS A 49 12.78 4.40 11.46
N ALA A 50 12.62 4.52 12.79
CA ALA A 50 13.73 4.77 13.70
C ALA A 50 14.74 3.62 13.68
N MET A 51 14.27 2.37 13.72
CA MET A 51 15.14 1.18 13.66
C MET A 51 15.84 1.08 12.31
N ALA A 52 15.12 1.18 11.20
CA ALA A 52 15.69 1.06 9.86
C ALA A 52 16.68 2.20 9.57
N HIS A 53 16.33 3.45 9.94
CA HIS A 53 17.21 4.60 9.76
C HIS A 53 18.51 4.44 10.56
N ALA A 54 18.44 4.00 11.81
CA ALA A 54 19.64 3.76 12.62
C ALA A 54 20.56 2.69 12.01
N LEU A 55 19.99 1.62 11.43
CA LEU A 55 20.75 0.57 10.76
C LEU A 55 21.39 1.07 9.46
N PHE A 56 20.63 1.74 8.60
CA PHE A 56 21.14 2.25 7.32
C PHE A 56 22.18 3.34 7.51
N HIS A 57 21.97 4.25 8.45
CA HIS A 57 22.93 5.30 8.76
C HIS A 57 24.29 4.71 9.17
N ARG A 58 24.30 3.71 10.05
CA ARG A 58 25.55 2.99 10.40
C ARG A 58 26.15 2.28 9.19
N ALA A 59 25.32 1.56 8.43
CA ALA A 59 25.78 0.83 7.26
C ALA A 59 26.35 1.72 6.15
N ASP A 60 26.00 2.99 6.10
CA ASP A 60 26.56 3.95 5.15
C ASP A 60 27.98 4.41 5.55
N HIS A 61 28.30 4.51 6.84
CA HIS A 61 29.58 5.06 7.31
C HIS A 61 30.76 4.10 7.22
N ASP A 62 30.61 2.85 7.66
CA ASP A 62 31.73 1.91 7.78
C ASP A 62 31.36 0.44 7.48
N LEU A 63 32.39 -0.42 7.42
CA LEU A 63 32.23 -1.86 7.21
C LEU A 63 31.54 -2.54 8.40
N GLU A 64 31.84 -2.10 9.62
CA GLU A 64 31.22 -2.62 10.85
C GLU A 64 29.70 -2.39 10.84
N GLY A 65 29.26 -1.20 10.45
CA GLY A 65 27.84 -0.88 10.24
C GLY A 65 27.19 -1.78 9.20
N GLY A 66 27.91 -2.14 8.13
CA GLY A 66 27.46 -3.13 7.16
C GLY A 66 27.24 -4.52 7.77
N VAL A 67 28.16 -4.97 8.64
CA VAL A 67 28.01 -6.23 9.38
C VAL A 67 26.82 -6.16 10.34
N VAL A 68 26.64 -5.04 11.05
CA VAL A 68 25.48 -4.82 11.93
C VAL A 68 24.16 -4.92 11.15
N LEU A 69 24.09 -4.34 9.96
CA LEU A 69 22.92 -4.46 9.08
C LEU A 69 22.65 -5.92 8.67
N LEU A 70 23.67 -6.67 8.28
CA LEU A 70 23.52 -8.09 7.93
C LEU A 70 23.04 -8.94 9.11
N VAL A 71 23.59 -8.70 10.30
CA VAL A 71 23.17 -9.38 11.53
C VAL A 71 21.72 -9.04 11.86
N ALA A 72 21.33 -7.77 11.78
CA ALA A 72 19.96 -7.33 12.02
C ALA A 72 18.97 -7.99 11.04
N LEU A 73 19.28 -7.99 9.74
CA LEU A 73 18.49 -8.66 8.69
C LEU A 73 18.38 -10.17 8.94
N GLY A 74 19.50 -10.82 9.27
CA GLY A 74 19.54 -12.25 9.57
C GLY A 74 18.68 -12.62 10.79
N LEU A 75 18.78 -11.84 11.88
CA LEU A 75 17.95 -12.01 13.08
C LEU A 75 16.47 -11.74 12.80
N GLY A 76 16.17 -10.66 12.07
CA GLY A 76 14.80 -10.33 11.66
C GLY A 76 14.17 -11.44 10.83
N GLY A 77 14.91 -11.97 9.85
CA GLY A 77 14.49 -13.12 9.05
C GLY A 77 14.34 -14.40 9.89
N ALA A 78 15.27 -14.69 10.82
CA ALA A 78 15.17 -15.84 11.71
C ALA A 78 13.91 -15.80 12.58
N ILE A 79 13.65 -14.66 13.22
CA ILE A 79 12.47 -14.44 14.07
C ILE A 79 11.20 -14.56 13.22
N ALA A 80 11.13 -13.89 12.07
CA ALA A 80 9.98 -13.98 11.16
C ALA A 80 9.72 -15.43 10.71
N GLY A 81 10.78 -16.18 10.38
CA GLY A 81 10.64 -17.57 9.96
C GLY A 81 10.17 -18.51 11.06
N VAL A 82 10.66 -18.35 12.30
CA VAL A 82 10.19 -19.12 13.45
C VAL A 82 8.72 -18.80 13.75
N LEU A 83 8.38 -17.51 13.84
CA LEU A 83 7.02 -17.08 14.16
C LEU A 83 6.03 -17.50 13.08
N SER A 84 6.34 -17.33 11.79
CA SER A 84 5.42 -17.64 10.68
C SER A 84 4.92 -19.09 10.61
N ARG A 85 5.60 -20.00 11.31
CA ARG A 85 5.28 -21.44 11.37
C ARG A 85 4.37 -21.80 12.52
N HIS A 86 4.39 -20.98 13.57
CA HIS A 86 3.52 -21.19 14.69
C HIS A 86 2.10 -20.85 14.24
N GLU A 87 1.15 -21.77 14.38
CA GLU A 87 -0.23 -21.62 13.86
C GLU A 87 -0.86 -20.29 14.29
N ALA A 88 -0.63 -19.89 15.54
CA ALA A 88 -1.08 -18.61 16.08
C ALA A 88 -0.61 -17.35 15.31
N TRP A 89 0.49 -17.42 14.55
CA TRP A 89 1.11 -16.31 13.81
C TRP A 89 1.02 -16.48 12.29
N ALA A 90 0.46 -17.58 11.81
CA ALA A 90 0.37 -17.88 10.39
C ALA A 90 -0.40 -16.78 9.63
N ASP A 91 -1.53 -16.33 10.19
CA ASP A 91 -2.37 -15.25 9.63
C ASP A 91 -1.71 -13.86 9.69
N ALA A 92 -0.71 -13.68 10.54
CA ALA A 92 0.03 -12.42 10.64
C ALA A 92 1.21 -12.35 9.64
N SER A 93 1.58 -13.47 9.02
CA SER A 93 2.69 -13.57 8.07
C SER A 93 2.29 -13.10 6.66
N GLY A 94 3.26 -12.73 5.82
CA GLY A 94 2.98 -12.14 4.50
C GLY A 94 2.47 -10.71 4.59
N ASP A 95 1.82 -10.17 3.55
CA ASP A 95 1.41 -8.76 3.53
C ASP A 95 0.23 -8.45 4.47
N GLY A 96 -0.73 -9.37 4.60
CA GLY A 96 -1.94 -9.25 5.39
C GLY A 96 -3.18 -8.77 4.62
N MET A 97 -3.08 -8.45 3.33
CA MET A 97 -4.22 -7.96 2.55
C MET A 97 -5.26 -9.06 2.33
N GLU A 98 -4.84 -10.25 1.96
CA GLU A 98 -5.74 -11.40 1.75
C GLU A 98 -6.56 -11.71 3.01
N ILE A 99 -5.90 -11.73 4.17
CA ILE A 99 -6.57 -11.96 5.46
C ILE A 99 -7.52 -10.82 5.81
N THR A 100 -7.15 -9.57 5.51
CA THR A 100 -8.04 -8.41 5.71
C THR A 100 -9.30 -8.55 4.86
N LEU A 101 -9.14 -8.82 3.56
CA LEU A 101 -10.26 -9.00 2.64
C LEU A 101 -11.13 -10.18 3.07
N LYS A 102 -10.54 -11.31 3.44
CA LYS A 102 -11.28 -12.45 4.00
C LYS A 102 -12.06 -12.07 5.26
N ASN A 103 -11.44 -11.33 6.19
CA ASN A 103 -12.12 -10.91 7.42
C ASN A 103 -13.28 -9.95 7.16
N TYR A 104 -13.18 -9.11 6.13
CA TYR A 104 -14.27 -8.25 5.71
C TYR A 104 -15.40 -9.05 5.05
N HIS A 105 -15.06 -9.89 4.07
CA HIS A 105 -16.04 -10.64 3.27
C HIS A 105 -16.70 -11.81 4.00
N VAL A 106 -16.18 -12.27 5.13
CA VAL A 106 -16.89 -13.23 6.01
C VAL A 106 -18.25 -12.70 6.48
N THR A 107 -18.49 -11.40 6.34
CA THR A 107 -19.80 -10.78 6.60
C THR A 107 -20.66 -10.60 5.35
N TYR A 108 -20.19 -11.02 4.15
CA TYR A 108 -20.75 -10.71 2.82
C TYR A 108 -21.25 -11.92 2.02
N GLU A 109 -21.02 -13.15 2.48
CA GLU A 109 -21.25 -14.35 1.66
C GLU A 109 -22.70 -14.88 1.68
N GLU A 110 -23.54 -14.51 2.67
CA GLU A 110 -24.93 -14.99 2.75
C GLU A 110 -25.95 -13.88 3.08
N ASP A 111 -27.15 -13.95 2.46
CA ASP A 111 -28.29 -13.09 2.79
C ASP A 111 -28.73 -13.33 4.24
N GLY A 112 -28.44 -12.36 5.13
CA GLY A 112 -28.66 -12.47 6.58
C GLY A 112 -27.39 -12.70 7.40
N ASP A 113 -26.22 -12.39 6.84
CA ASP A 113 -24.93 -12.58 7.48
C ASP A 113 -24.82 -11.95 8.88
N ASP A 114 -24.40 -12.78 9.81
CA ASP A 114 -24.24 -12.43 11.22
C ASP A 114 -22.83 -11.88 11.46
N PRO A 115 -22.64 -10.79 12.22
CA PRO A 115 -21.29 -10.36 12.61
C PRO A 115 -20.59 -11.30 13.62
N ARG A 116 -21.31 -12.25 14.24
CA ARG A 116 -20.77 -13.23 15.21
C ARG A 116 -19.53 -14.01 14.74
N PRO A 117 -19.48 -14.60 13.53
CA PRO A 117 -18.31 -15.34 13.03
C PRO A 117 -17.05 -14.46 12.99
N ARG A 118 -17.18 -13.16 12.70
CA ARG A 118 -16.05 -12.24 12.76
C ARG A 118 -15.62 -11.95 14.20
N TYR A 119 -16.56 -11.82 15.14
CA TYR A 119 -16.26 -11.54 16.55
C TYR A 119 -15.63 -12.71 17.32
N GLU A 120 -15.84 -13.94 16.86
CA GLU A 120 -15.22 -15.14 17.40
C GLU A 120 -13.70 -15.17 17.14
N ARG A 121 -13.23 -14.51 16.07
CA ARG A 121 -11.79 -14.40 15.77
C ARG A 121 -11.08 -13.44 16.74
N PRO A 122 -9.84 -13.72 17.16
CA PRO A 122 -9.11 -12.90 18.12
C PRO A 122 -8.55 -11.62 17.47
N ALA A 123 -9.42 -10.63 17.20
CA ALA A 123 -9.14 -9.46 16.39
C ALA A 123 -7.97 -8.59 16.90
N PHE A 124 -7.99 -8.20 18.19
CA PHE A 124 -6.90 -7.42 18.80
C PHE A 124 -5.56 -8.16 18.82
N LEU A 125 -5.60 -9.48 19.05
CA LEU A 125 -4.40 -10.29 19.11
C LEU A 125 -3.79 -10.46 17.72
N LEU A 126 -4.60 -10.61 16.68
CA LEU A 126 -4.15 -10.60 15.29
C LEU A 126 -3.48 -9.27 14.93
N ALA A 127 -4.11 -8.14 15.28
CA ALA A 127 -3.53 -6.82 15.08
C ALA A 127 -2.17 -6.67 15.78
N PHE A 128 -2.07 -7.09 17.04
CA PHE A 128 -0.81 -7.07 17.79
C PHE A 128 0.28 -7.94 17.14
N ARG A 129 -0.05 -9.20 16.80
CA ARG A 129 0.87 -10.12 16.14
C ARG A 129 1.38 -9.56 14.81
N LYS A 130 0.46 -8.98 14.03
CA LYS A 130 0.79 -8.36 12.75
C LYS A 130 1.71 -7.16 12.92
N ALA A 131 1.43 -6.26 13.87
CA ALA A 131 2.28 -5.12 14.15
C ALA A 131 3.69 -5.56 14.58
N LEU A 132 3.81 -6.57 15.44
CA LEU A 132 5.10 -7.08 15.91
C LEU A 132 5.91 -7.71 14.77
N LEU A 133 5.31 -8.59 13.95
CA LEU A 133 6.00 -9.20 12.82
C LEU A 133 6.45 -8.17 11.79
N THR A 134 5.65 -7.13 11.58
CA THR A 134 5.96 -6.02 10.69
C THR A 134 7.13 -5.18 11.23
N LEU A 135 7.13 -4.92 12.54
CA LEU A 135 8.25 -4.24 13.21
C LEU A 135 9.55 -5.02 13.06
N VAL A 136 9.52 -6.34 13.27
CA VAL A 136 10.70 -7.20 13.10
C VAL A 136 11.16 -7.23 11.64
N SER A 137 10.24 -7.37 10.69
CA SER A 137 10.56 -7.47 9.26
C SER A 137 11.13 -6.15 8.71
N LEU A 138 10.36 -5.07 8.79
CA LEU A 138 10.77 -3.77 8.23
C LEU A 138 11.79 -3.04 9.11
N GLY A 139 11.67 -3.15 10.44
CA GLY A 139 12.60 -2.52 11.38
C GLY A 139 14.01 -3.11 11.34
N SER A 140 14.16 -4.37 10.91
CA SER A 140 15.49 -4.96 10.63
C SER A 140 16.09 -4.55 9.28
N GLY A 141 15.34 -3.80 8.45
CA GLY A 141 15.79 -3.29 7.16
C GLY A 141 15.29 -4.08 5.95
N SER A 142 14.34 -5.02 6.09
CA SER A 142 13.76 -5.74 4.94
C SER A 142 13.14 -4.76 3.93
N SER A 143 13.22 -5.09 2.64
CA SER A 143 12.58 -4.28 1.59
C SER A 143 11.07 -4.54 1.53
N GLY A 144 10.29 -3.46 1.51
CA GLY A 144 8.83 -3.52 1.41
C GLY A 144 8.12 -2.33 2.07
N GLY A 145 6.79 -2.27 1.94
CA GLY A 145 5.94 -1.18 2.44
C GLY A 145 5.26 -1.48 3.79
N LEU A 146 4.79 -0.45 4.49
CA LEU A 146 4.10 -0.59 5.78
C LEU A 146 2.58 -0.71 5.62
N GLU A 147 2.06 -0.41 4.43
CA GLU A 147 0.66 -0.08 4.20
C GLU A 147 -0.24 -1.31 4.35
N ALA A 148 0.00 -2.35 3.55
CA ALA A 148 -0.75 -3.60 3.61
C ALA A 148 -0.74 -4.25 5.02
N PRO A 149 0.41 -4.34 5.71
CA PRO A 149 0.41 -4.79 7.09
C PRO A 149 -0.43 -3.92 8.02
N SER A 150 -0.39 -2.61 7.84
CA SER A 150 -1.17 -1.66 8.64
C SER A 150 -2.67 -1.77 8.38
N VAL A 151 -3.08 -2.12 7.16
CA VAL A 151 -4.48 -2.41 6.83
C VAL A 151 -5.01 -3.58 7.68
N LEU A 152 -4.23 -4.67 7.81
CA LEU A 152 -4.63 -5.80 8.68
C LEU A 152 -4.62 -5.43 10.16
N VAL A 153 -3.64 -4.66 10.62
CA VAL A 153 -3.63 -4.13 12.00
C VAL A 153 -4.90 -3.32 12.25
N ALA A 154 -5.24 -2.43 11.33
CA ALA A 154 -6.42 -1.56 11.44
C ALA A 154 -7.73 -2.34 11.41
N GLU A 155 -7.86 -3.32 10.53
CA GLU A 155 -9.02 -4.22 10.47
C GLU A 155 -9.19 -4.97 11.81
N GLY A 156 -8.11 -5.55 12.34
CA GLY A 156 -8.14 -6.25 13.62
C GLY A 156 -8.49 -5.34 14.80
N LEU A 157 -7.97 -4.09 14.83
CA LEU A 157 -8.36 -3.09 15.82
C LEU A 157 -9.84 -2.70 15.69
N SER A 158 -10.32 -2.53 14.46
CA SER A 158 -11.70 -2.09 14.18
C SER A 158 -12.73 -3.14 14.54
N SER A 159 -12.52 -4.41 14.16
CA SER A 159 -13.43 -5.49 14.56
C SER A 159 -13.36 -5.76 16.06
N GLY A 160 -12.17 -5.63 16.67
CA GLY A 160 -12.02 -5.72 18.13
C GLY A 160 -12.80 -4.62 18.85
N PHE A 161 -12.70 -3.39 18.35
CA PHE A 161 -13.42 -2.22 18.86
C PHE A 161 -14.94 -2.40 18.70
N ALA A 162 -15.41 -2.80 17.53
CA ALA A 162 -16.83 -3.07 17.28
C ALA A 162 -17.39 -4.14 18.23
N ARG A 163 -16.60 -5.19 18.53
CA ARG A 163 -16.95 -6.21 19.51
C ARG A 163 -17.09 -5.64 20.93
N VAL A 164 -16.16 -4.78 21.36
CA VAL A 164 -16.21 -4.10 22.68
C VAL A 164 -17.43 -3.19 22.77
N MET A 165 -17.74 -2.46 21.69
CA MET A 165 -18.91 -1.60 21.58
C MET A 165 -20.22 -2.38 21.34
N ARG A 166 -20.17 -3.72 21.32
CA ARG A 166 -21.32 -4.63 21.15
C ARG A 166 -22.14 -4.34 19.90
N VAL A 167 -21.47 -3.95 18.81
CA VAL A 167 -22.09 -3.66 17.52
C VAL A 167 -22.71 -4.94 16.97
N ARG A 168 -24.01 -4.89 16.61
CA ARG A 168 -24.75 -6.05 16.08
C ARG A 168 -25.14 -5.91 14.61
N SER A 169 -25.00 -4.71 14.06
CA SER A 169 -25.24 -4.44 12.65
C SER A 169 -23.99 -4.74 11.83
N GLU A 170 -24.17 -5.53 10.78
CA GLU A 170 -23.16 -5.81 9.77
C GLU A 170 -22.71 -4.52 9.06
N TYR A 171 -23.67 -3.66 8.73
CA TYR A 171 -23.43 -2.33 8.17
C TYR A 171 -22.49 -1.49 9.05
N GLU A 172 -22.75 -1.44 10.37
CA GLU A 172 -21.89 -0.71 11.31
C GLU A 172 -20.50 -1.34 11.42
N LEU A 173 -20.41 -2.68 11.54
CA LEU A 173 -19.12 -3.39 11.61
C LEU A 173 -18.24 -3.07 10.39
N ARG A 174 -18.81 -3.19 9.19
CA ARG A 174 -18.14 -2.86 7.93
C ARG A 174 -17.73 -1.39 7.86
N THR A 175 -18.59 -0.50 8.33
CA THR A 175 -18.28 0.93 8.43
C THR A 175 -17.06 1.18 9.32
N TYR A 176 -17.00 0.52 10.50
CA TYR A 176 -15.85 0.63 11.39
C TYR A 176 -14.57 0.02 10.78
N GLN A 177 -14.66 -1.14 10.11
CA GLN A 177 -13.51 -1.74 9.42
C GLN A 177 -12.95 -0.82 8.33
N LEU A 178 -13.79 -0.29 7.45
CA LEU A 178 -13.37 0.66 6.40
C LEU A 178 -12.82 1.95 6.97
N ALA A 179 -13.46 2.50 8.01
CA ALA A 179 -12.98 3.68 8.72
C ALA A 179 -11.60 3.46 9.33
N GLY A 180 -11.35 2.29 9.95
CA GLY A 180 -10.04 1.94 10.47
C GLY A 180 -8.99 1.81 9.37
N ILE A 181 -9.31 1.11 8.29
CA ILE A 181 -8.41 0.96 7.12
C ILE A 181 -8.06 2.34 6.56
N SER A 182 -9.05 3.21 6.36
CA SER A 182 -8.85 4.60 5.91
C SER A 182 -7.98 5.40 6.89
N ALA A 183 -8.25 5.33 8.20
CA ALA A 183 -7.44 6.02 9.21
C ALA A 183 -5.98 5.55 9.19
N ALA A 184 -5.73 4.24 9.02
CA ALA A 184 -4.38 3.70 8.92
C ALA A 184 -3.66 4.19 7.67
N VAL A 185 -4.29 4.10 6.50
CA VAL A 185 -3.69 4.55 5.24
C VAL A 185 -3.46 6.06 5.23
N ALA A 186 -4.40 6.86 5.77
CA ALA A 186 -4.23 8.30 5.94
C ALA A 186 -3.08 8.65 6.89
N THR A 187 -2.88 7.84 7.95
CA THR A 187 -1.75 8.01 8.90
C THR A 187 -0.40 7.80 8.20
N LEU A 188 -0.33 6.90 7.23
CA LEU A 188 0.90 6.61 6.48
C LEU A 188 1.14 7.62 5.36
N LEU A 189 0.13 7.84 4.51
CA LEU A 189 0.28 8.62 3.28
C LEU A 189 0.06 10.13 3.47
N GLY A 190 -0.60 10.55 4.55
CA GLY A 190 -1.00 11.94 4.73
C GLY A 190 -2.05 12.41 3.70
N ALA A 191 -2.84 11.47 3.17
CA ALA A 191 -3.75 11.67 2.05
C ALA A 191 -5.15 11.10 2.40
N PRO A 192 -6.00 11.83 3.15
CA PRO A 192 -7.28 11.33 3.66
C PRO A 192 -8.30 10.96 2.58
N LEU A 193 -8.41 11.70 1.48
CA LEU A 193 -9.33 11.35 0.39
C LEU A 193 -8.88 10.05 -0.28
N SER A 194 -7.58 9.97 -0.58
CA SER A 194 -6.95 8.81 -1.21
C SER A 194 -7.11 7.56 -0.35
N ALA A 195 -6.93 7.69 0.96
CA ALA A 195 -7.10 6.61 1.93
C ALA A 195 -8.55 6.10 2.00
N ALA A 196 -9.54 7.00 1.95
CA ALA A 196 -10.94 6.62 1.97
C ALA A 196 -11.36 5.87 0.70
N ILE A 197 -10.96 6.39 -0.46
CA ILE A 197 -11.21 5.72 -1.76
C ILE A 197 -10.50 4.37 -1.80
N PHE A 198 -9.23 4.31 -1.37
CA PHE A 198 -8.47 3.06 -1.26
C PHE A 198 -9.19 2.02 -0.40
N ALA A 199 -9.66 2.41 0.79
CA ALA A 199 -10.35 1.51 1.69
C ALA A 199 -11.61 0.90 1.05
N THR A 200 -12.39 1.71 0.33
CA THR A 200 -13.57 1.22 -0.38
C THR A 200 -13.23 0.40 -1.61
N GLU A 201 -12.30 0.87 -2.45
CA GLU A 201 -11.96 0.26 -3.74
C GLU A 201 -11.25 -1.09 -3.56
N VAL A 202 -10.35 -1.20 -2.56
CA VAL A 202 -9.64 -2.46 -2.31
C VAL A 202 -10.56 -3.56 -1.78
N VAL A 203 -11.62 -3.17 -1.07
CA VAL A 203 -12.55 -4.09 -0.42
C VAL A 203 -13.71 -4.46 -1.35
N TYR A 204 -14.31 -3.48 -2.03
CA TYR A 204 -15.47 -3.69 -2.89
C TYR A 204 -15.11 -3.97 -4.35
N GLY A 205 -13.89 -3.65 -4.78
CA GLY A 205 -13.45 -3.85 -6.17
C GLY A 205 -14.16 -2.90 -7.13
N ASP A 206 -15.31 -3.33 -7.65
CA ASP A 206 -16.05 -2.67 -8.74
C ASP A 206 -17.12 -1.66 -8.29
N ARG A 207 -17.37 -1.52 -6.97
CA ARG A 207 -18.38 -0.61 -6.43
C ARG A 207 -17.86 0.34 -5.36
N ILE A 208 -18.50 1.52 -5.27
CA ILE A 208 -18.29 2.49 -4.20
C ILE A 208 -19.61 2.74 -3.47
N ILE A 209 -19.64 2.41 -2.18
CA ILE A 209 -20.77 2.72 -1.30
C ILE A 209 -20.55 4.09 -0.67
N TYR A 210 -21.24 5.10 -1.21
CA TYR A 210 -21.06 6.51 -0.85
C TYR A 210 -21.12 6.80 0.66
N ARG A 211 -22.06 6.18 1.38
CA ARG A 211 -22.21 6.42 2.83
C ARG A 211 -21.02 5.88 3.63
N LYS A 212 -20.52 4.70 3.29
CA LYS A 212 -19.31 4.12 3.91
C LYS A 212 -18.07 4.92 3.52
N LEU A 213 -18.00 5.40 2.27
CA LEU A 213 -16.97 6.32 1.82
C LEU A 213 -16.96 7.61 2.67
N ALA A 214 -18.12 8.20 2.98
CA ALA A 214 -18.21 9.40 3.82
C ALA A 214 -17.64 9.17 5.23
N TYR A 215 -17.96 8.05 5.88
CA TYR A 215 -17.37 7.70 7.18
C TYR A 215 -15.87 7.39 7.08
N ALA A 216 -15.43 6.76 5.99
CA ALA A 216 -14.02 6.52 5.73
C ALA A 216 -13.25 7.83 5.51
N MET A 217 -13.83 8.82 4.82
CA MET A 217 -13.27 10.16 4.67
C MET A 217 -13.18 10.87 6.02
N TRP A 218 -14.24 10.79 6.83
CA TRP A 218 -14.23 11.33 8.20
C TRP A 218 -13.08 10.74 9.02
N ALA A 219 -12.93 9.42 9.02
CA ALA A 219 -11.85 8.71 9.69
C ALA A 219 -10.45 9.13 9.21
N GLY A 220 -10.28 9.26 7.88
CA GLY A 220 -9.05 9.73 7.26
C GLY A 220 -8.68 11.15 7.70
N VAL A 221 -9.66 12.07 7.75
CA VAL A 221 -9.46 13.45 8.20
C VAL A 221 -9.04 13.50 9.67
N ILE A 222 -9.64 12.68 10.54
CA ILE A 222 -9.22 12.58 11.95
C ILE A 222 -7.75 12.15 12.06
N ALA A 223 -7.35 11.08 11.36
CA ALA A 223 -5.97 10.61 11.35
C ALA A 223 -4.99 11.65 10.79
N TYR A 224 -5.37 12.34 9.70
CA TYR A 224 -4.60 13.42 9.10
C TYR A 224 -4.42 14.61 10.06
N ALA A 225 -5.50 15.04 10.70
CA ALA A 225 -5.49 16.15 11.66
C ALA A 225 -4.59 15.81 12.87
N LEU A 226 -4.67 14.59 13.40
CA LEU A 226 -3.83 14.13 14.51
C LEU A 226 -2.34 14.07 14.11
N ASN A 227 -2.02 13.57 12.92
CA ASN A 227 -0.66 13.60 12.38
C ASN A 227 -0.11 15.03 12.35
N ASN A 228 -0.84 15.96 11.74
CA ASN A 228 -0.37 17.33 11.58
C ASN A 228 -0.26 18.06 12.92
N ARG A 229 -1.21 17.83 13.84
CA ARG A 229 -1.26 18.54 15.12
C ARG A 229 -0.18 18.06 16.09
N LEU A 230 0.10 16.76 16.12
CA LEU A 230 0.97 16.13 17.12
C LEU A 230 2.37 15.81 16.61
N ARG A 231 2.54 15.57 15.30
CA ARG A 231 3.83 15.26 14.68
C ARG A 231 4.35 16.37 13.76
N GLY A 232 3.52 17.37 13.48
CA GLY A 232 3.79 18.37 12.44
C GLY A 232 3.41 17.86 11.05
N TYR A 233 3.20 18.79 10.13
CA TYR A 233 2.93 18.45 8.73
C TYR A 233 4.22 18.04 8.04
N ILE A 234 4.29 16.77 7.63
CA ILE A 234 5.39 16.21 6.85
C ILE A 234 4.77 15.54 5.61
N PRO A 235 4.86 16.16 4.42
CA PRO A 235 4.31 15.58 3.21
C PRO A 235 5.07 14.30 2.84
N LEU A 236 4.35 13.32 2.27
CA LEU A 236 4.94 12.06 1.83
C LEU A 236 5.98 12.30 0.73
N PHE A 237 5.64 13.12 -0.26
CA PHE A 237 6.54 13.54 -1.33
C PHE A 237 6.41 15.04 -1.58
N VAL A 238 7.50 15.66 -2.00
CA VAL A 238 7.53 17.06 -2.46
C VAL A 238 8.12 17.05 -3.86
N THR A 239 7.38 17.64 -4.79
CA THR A 239 7.78 17.78 -6.18
C THR A 239 7.80 19.26 -6.57
N LYS A 240 8.57 19.60 -7.61
CA LYS A 240 8.52 20.93 -8.21
C LYS A 240 7.15 21.14 -8.88
N ALA A 241 6.66 22.37 -8.85
CA ALA A 241 5.40 22.69 -9.51
C ALA A 241 5.52 22.46 -11.03
N HIS A 242 4.55 21.75 -11.59
CA HIS A 242 4.44 21.51 -13.03
C HIS A 242 3.33 22.38 -13.63
N SER A 243 3.45 22.75 -14.91
CA SER A 243 2.44 23.52 -15.61
C SER A 243 1.17 22.67 -15.81
N PRO A 244 -0.05 23.22 -15.59
CA PRO A 244 -1.28 22.51 -15.93
C PRO A 244 -1.56 22.51 -17.45
N VAL A 245 -0.72 23.18 -18.25
CA VAL A 245 -0.78 23.18 -19.70
C VAL A 245 0.24 22.19 -20.22
N TYR A 246 -0.26 21.12 -20.83
CA TYR A 246 0.56 20.05 -21.39
C TYR A 246 0.63 20.14 -22.90
N SER A 247 1.80 19.86 -23.41
CA SER A 247 2.05 19.66 -24.82
C SER A 247 1.57 18.27 -25.30
N LEU A 248 1.44 18.11 -26.62
CA LEU A 248 1.18 16.80 -27.21
C LEU A 248 2.33 15.81 -26.92
N HIS A 249 3.57 16.30 -26.84
CA HIS A 249 4.73 15.45 -26.56
C HIS A 249 4.69 14.88 -25.13
N GLU A 250 4.23 15.66 -24.15
CA GLU A 250 4.03 15.18 -22.77
C GLU A 250 2.91 14.13 -22.72
N TYR A 251 1.77 14.35 -23.36
CA TYR A 251 0.70 13.35 -23.40
C TYR A 251 1.14 12.03 -24.05
N VAL A 252 1.87 12.10 -25.16
CA VAL A 252 2.43 10.91 -25.82
C VAL A 252 3.43 10.22 -24.90
N ALA A 253 4.33 10.96 -24.25
CA ALA A 253 5.35 10.39 -23.40
C ALA A 253 4.76 9.74 -22.12
N VAL A 254 3.73 10.36 -21.52
CA VAL A 254 2.93 9.79 -20.41
C VAL A 254 2.25 8.50 -20.83
N THR A 255 1.69 8.46 -22.04
CA THR A 255 1.10 7.24 -22.61
C THR A 255 2.15 6.14 -22.80
N VAL A 256 3.33 6.51 -23.30
CA VAL A 256 4.46 5.58 -23.42
C VAL A 256 4.86 5.03 -22.05
N VAL A 257 4.95 5.85 -21.00
CA VAL A 257 5.20 5.36 -19.63
C VAL A 257 4.12 4.37 -19.21
N ALA A 258 2.84 4.74 -19.35
CA ALA A 258 1.73 3.87 -18.96
C ALA A 258 1.83 2.48 -19.61
N LEU A 259 2.14 2.43 -20.91
CA LEU A 259 2.25 1.19 -21.70
C LEU A 259 3.53 0.40 -21.44
N THR A 260 4.68 1.07 -21.41
CA THR A 260 6.01 0.42 -21.38
C THR A 260 6.50 0.10 -19.98
N VAL A 261 6.10 0.91 -18.99
CA VAL A 261 6.53 0.74 -17.61
C VAL A 261 5.54 -0.12 -16.85
N SER A 262 4.28 0.30 -16.75
CA SER A 262 3.37 -0.21 -15.71
C SER A 262 3.06 -1.70 -15.85
N VAL A 263 2.64 -2.13 -17.04
CA VAL A 263 2.22 -3.52 -17.26
C VAL A 263 3.40 -4.49 -17.36
N PRO A 264 4.45 -4.22 -18.16
CA PRO A 264 5.60 -5.12 -18.22
C PRO A 264 6.34 -5.24 -16.89
N LEU A 265 6.42 -4.15 -16.11
CA LEU A 265 7.06 -4.16 -14.81
C LEU A 265 6.23 -4.94 -13.79
N ALA A 266 4.90 -4.79 -13.77
CA ALA A 266 4.03 -5.59 -12.91
C ALA A 266 4.10 -7.09 -13.26
N VAL A 267 4.06 -7.44 -14.55
CA VAL A 267 4.21 -8.82 -15.03
C VAL A 267 5.60 -9.37 -14.71
N GLY A 268 6.65 -8.59 -14.97
CA GLY A 268 8.05 -8.95 -14.71
C GLY A 268 8.31 -9.18 -13.22
N PHE A 269 7.86 -8.24 -12.38
CA PHE A 269 7.94 -8.36 -10.92
C PHE A 269 7.19 -9.59 -10.43
N SER A 270 5.96 -9.82 -10.91
CA SER A 270 5.16 -11.00 -10.55
C SER A 270 5.86 -12.32 -10.95
N ARG A 271 6.54 -12.36 -12.10
CA ARG A 271 7.35 -13.51 -12.52
C ARG A 271 8.55 -13.73 -11.61
N VAL A 272 9.27 -12.66 -11.26
CA VAL A 272 10.41 -12.72 -10.32
C VAL A 272 9.95 -13.25 -8.97
N VAL A 273 8.87 -12.70 -8.41
CA VAL A 273 8.28 -13.18 -7.14
C VAL A 273 7.88 -14.65 -7.25
N LYS A 274 7.27 -15.09 -8.37
CA LYS A 274 6.89 -16.50 -8.55
C LYS A 274 8.12 -17.42 -8.52
N VAL A 275 9.19 -17.06 -9.24
CA VAL A 275 10.45 -17.84 -9.27
C VAL A 275 11.08 -17.88 -7.87
N LEU A 276 11.19 -16.74 -7.20
CA LEU A 276 11.75 -16.64 -5.86
C LEU A 276 10.89 -17.37 -4.82
N ARG A 277 9.56 -17.44 -5.00
CA ARG A 277 8.66 -18.21 -4.14
C ARG A 277 8.88 -19.71 -4.29
N VAL A 278 9.09 -20.20 -5.50
CA VAL A 278 9.46 -21.62 -5.74
C VAL A 278 10.79 -21.95 -5.07
N ALA A 279 11.80 -21.06 -5.19
CA ALA A 279 13.07 -21.24 -4.51
C ALA A 279 12.89 -21.23 -2.98
N SER A 280 12.17 -20.25 -2.44
CA SER A 280 11.86 -20.11 -1.02
C SER A 280 11.12 -21.33 -0.46
N GLY A 281 10.20 -21.92 -1.23
CA GLY A 281 9.52 -23.15 -0.86
C GLY A 281 10.47 -24.33 -0.61
N LYS A 282 11.55 -24.45 -1.40
CA LYS A 282 12.58 -25.48 -1.20
C LYS A 282 13.42 -25.27 0.06
N LEU A 283 13.65 -24.00 0.44
CA LEU A 283 14.38 -23.64 1.66
C LEU A 283 13.54 -23.81 2.93
N GLY A 284 12.22 -23.88 2.81
CA GLY A 284 11.29 -24.13 3.91
C GLY A 284 11.52 -23.16 5.08
N ARG A 285 12.13 -23.65 6.16
CA ARG A 285 12.31 -22.88 7.42
C ARG A 285 13.36 -21.79 7.34
N PHE A 286 14.31 -21.99 6.44
CA PHE A 286 15.44 -21.08 6.29
C PHE A 286 15.17 -20.01 5.24
N ALA A 287 14.02 -20.05 4.55
CA ALA A 287 13.72 -19.10 3.49
C ALA A 287 13.75 -17.63 3.97
N PRO A 288 13.16 -17.26 5.14
CA PRO A 288 13.17 -15.87 5.60
C PRO A 288 14.58 -15.37 5.94
N ILE A 289 15.36 -16.14 6.69
CA ILE A 289 16.75 -15.77 7.01
C ILE A 289 17.63 -15.69 5.76
N VAL A 290 17.53 -16.65 4.83
CA VAL A 290 18.33 -16.65 3.60
C VAL A 290 17.93 -15.49 2.70
N ALA A 291 16.64 -15.21 2.54
CA ALA A 291 16.16 -14.06 1.77
C ALA A 291 16.68 -12.72 2.32
N SER A 292 16.64 -12.54 3.64
CA SER A 292 17.13 -11.32 4.29
C SER A 292 18.64 -11.15 4.16
N LEU A 293 19.42 -12.23 4.33
CA LEU A 293 20.87 -12.21 4.15
C LEU A 293 21.25 -11.94 2.70
N LEU A 294 20.58 -12.56 1.73
CA LEU A 294 20.82 -12.30 0.30
C LEU A 294 20.50 -10.86 -0.08
N ALA A 295 19.40 -10.31 0.45
CA ALA A 295 19.04 -8.90 0.23
C ALA A 295 20.09 -7.95 0.82
N GLY A 296 20.57 -8.23 2.03
CA GLY A 296 21.63 -7.44 2.67
C GLY A 296 22.97 -7.53 1.94
N LEU A 297 23.38 -8.73 1.51
CA LEU A 297 24.61 -8.93 0.74
C LEU A 297 24.55 -8.21 -0.61
N LEU A 298 23.40 -8.25 -1.30
CA LEU A 298 23.19 -7.50 -2.53
C LEU A 298 23.33 -5.99 -2.28
N ALA A 299 22.70 -5.47 -1.23
CA ALA A 299 22.75 -4.04 -0.89
C ALA A 299 24.18 -3.57 -0.56
N LEU A 300 24.92 -4.34 0.24
CA LEU A 300 26.31 -4.02 0.59
C LEU A 300 27.27 -4.19 -0.60
N GLY A 301 27.01 -5.17 -1.47
CA GLY A 301 27.75 -5.34 -2.73
C GLY A 301 27.58 -4.16 -3.67
N LEU A 302 26.35 -3.62 -3.78
CA LEU A 302 26.08 -2.41 -4.56
C LEU A 302 26.72 -1.16 -3.95
N LYS A 303 26.76 -1.07 -2.62
CA LYS A 303 27.51 -0.02 -1.92
C LYS A 303 29.00 -0.07 -2.27
N ALA A 304 29.61 -1.26 -2.13
CA ALA A 304 31.04 -1.43 -2.38
C ALA A 304 31.43 -1.27 -3.86
N GLY A 305 30.57 -1.73 -4.80
CA GLY A 305 30.88 -1.73 -6.22
C GLY A 305 30.47 -0.46 -6.98
N LEU A 306 29.32 0.14 -6.62
CA LEU A 306 28.72 1.27 -7.35
C LEU A 306 28.47 2.50 -6.47
N GLY A 307 28.83 2.46 -5.18
CA GLY A 307 28.57 3.56 -4.24
C GLY A 307 27.09 3.75 -3.91
N ILE A 308 26.23 2.77 -4.21
CA ILE A 308 24.78 2.87 -3.97
C ILE A 308 24.50 2.55 -2.51
N ALA A 309 23.94 3.50 -1.76
CA ALA A 309 23.60 3.30 -0.35
C ALA A 309 22.61 2.12 -0.16
N PRO A 310 22.76 1.27 0.89
CA PRO A 310 21.83 0.18 1.16
C PRO A 310 20.38 0.66 1.30
N SER A 311 20.17 1.87 1.81
CA SER A 311 18.85 2.51 1.94
C SER A 311 18.14 2.76 0.60
N SER A 312 18.87 2.79 -0.52
CA SER A 312 18.28 2.96 -1.87
C SER A 312 17.59 1.69 -2.37
N VAL A 313 18.01 0.51 -1.88
CA VAL A 313 17.52 -0.79 -2.35
C VAL A 313 16.79 -1.58 -1.26
N LEU A 314 17.07 -1.31 0.01
CA LEU A 314 16.36 -1.86 1.17
C LEU A 314 15.26 -0.91 1.69
N GLY A 315 14.54 -1.31 2.73
CA GLY A 315 13.46 -0.51 3.33
C GLY A 315 12.29 -0.20 2.38
N MET A 316 11.58 0.90 2.62
CA MET A 316 10.37 1.27 1.85
C MET A 316 10.70 1.88 0.47
N GLY A 317 11.76 2.68 0.39
CA GLY A 317 12.20 3.32 -0.87
C GLY A 317 11.67 4.75 -1.11
N GLU A 318 10.96 5.34 -0.15
CA GLU A 318 10.47 6.73 -0.23
C GLU A 318 11.59 7.74 -0.52
N GLY A 319 12.79 7.54 0.05
CA GLY A 319 13.93 8.44 -0.13
C GLY A 319 14.41 8.56 -1.58
N VAL A 320 14.42 7.45 -2.33
CA VAL A 320 14.80 7.45 -3.76
C VAL A 320 13.75 8.19 -4.59
N LEU A 321 12.46 7.93 -4.34
CA LEU A 321 11.38 8.64 -5.02
C LEU A 321 11.44 10.15 -4.74
N ALA A 322 11.66 10.53 -3.48
CA ALA A 322 11.80 11.92 -3.09
C ALA A 322 13.02 12.60 -3.76
N GLY A 323 14.14 11.90 -3.87
CA GLY A 323 15.34 12.37 -4.57
C GLY A 323 15.09 12.58 -6.08
N LEU A 324 14.43 11.61 -6.73
CA LEU A 324 14.05 11.71 -8.15
C LEU A 324 13.11 12.88 -8.42
N LEU A 325 12.09 13.08 -7.57
CA LEU A 325 11.13 14.19 -7.69
C LEU A 325 11.78 15.56 -7.47
N LYS A 326 12.82 15.64 -6.62
CA LYS A 326 13.59 16.87 -6.40
C LYS A 326 14.61 17.15 -7.51
N GLY A 327 15.00 16.11 -8.26
CA GLY A 327 16.07 16.17 -9.26
C GLY A 327 17.45 16.14 -8.63
N ASP A 328 17.65 15.31 -7.62
CA ASP A 328 18.93 15.14 -6.93
C ASP A 328 20.00 14.54 -7.87
N GLU A 329 21.22 15.10 -7.82
CA GLU A 329 22.32 14.72 -8.71
C GLU A 329 22.75 13.26 -8.54
N ALA A 330 22.54 12.69 -7.35
CA ALA A 330 22.78 11.29 -7.04
C ALA A 330 22.03 10.33 -8.00
N PHE A 331 20.93 10.78 -8.61
CA PHE A 331 20.11 9.98 -9.53
C PHE A 331 20.19 10.48 -10.99
N SER A 332 21.19 11.28 -11.32
CA SER A 332 21.40 11.81 -12.68
C SER A 332 21.90 10.75 -13.69
N HIS A 333 22.51 9.68 -13.20
CA HIS A 333 23.09 8.62 -14.04
C HIS A 333 22.11 7.48 -14.29
N VAL A 334 21.75 7.26 -15.57
CA VAL A 334 20.81 6.19 -16.00
C VAL A 334 21.23 4.81 -15.46
N GLY A 335 22.52 4.49 -15.48
CA GLY A 335 23.03 3.21 -15.00
C GLY A 335 22.81 2.98 -13.51
N ILE A 336 22.94 4.03 -12.68
CA ILE A 336 22.71 3.96 -11.24
C ILE A 336 21.22 3.74 -10.95
N VAL A 337 20.36 4.53 -11.59
CA VAL A 337 18.89 4.42 -11.42
C VAL A 337 18.40 3.04 -11.88
N ALA A 338 18.95 2.50 -12.97
CA ALA A 338 18.64 1.16 -13.46
C ALA A 338 19.11 0.09 -12.45
N ALA A 339 20.33 0.18 -11.94
CA ALA A 339 20.83 -0.74 -10.92
C ALA A 339 19.96 -0.73 -9.66
N ILE A 340 19.54 0.45 -9.20
CA ILE A 340 18.62 0.61 -8.07
C ILE A 340 17.28 -0.09 -8.35
N LEU A 341 16.70 0.10 -9.54
CA LEU A 341 15.44 -0.55 -9.92
C LEU A 341 15.55 -2.08 -9.87
N PHE A 342 16.56 -2.64 -10.53
CA PHE A 342 16.76 -4.10 -10.57
C PHE A 342 17.02 -4.67 -9.17
N ALA A 343 17.85 -3.99 -8.38
CA ALA A 343 18.12 -4.39 -7.01
C ALA A 343 16.86 -4.31 -6.12
N LYS A 344 16.01 -3.30 -6.30
CA LYS A 344 14.75 -3.17 -5.55
C LYS A 344 13.76 -4.28 -5.89
N VAL A 345 13.65 -4.64 -7.18
CA VAL A 345 12.85 -5.79 -7.64
C VAL A 345 13.30 -7.06 -6.92
N LEU A 346 14.61 -7.32 -6.86
CA LEU A 346 15.16 -8.52 -6.24
C LEU A 346 14.98 -8.52 -4.71
N THR A 347 15.38 -7.45 -4.02
CA THR A 347 15.29 -7.35 -2.55
C THR A 347 13.84 -7.44 -2.05
N THR A 348 12.91 -6.75 -2.72
CA THR A 348 11.48 -6.81 -2.39
C THR A 348 10.90 -8.17 -2.75
N GLY A 349 11.29 -8.72 -3.91
CA GLY A 349 10.86 -10.06 -4.32
C GLY A 349 11.31 -11.14 -3.33
N LEU A 350 12.54 -11.04 -2.79
CA LEU A 350 13.06 -11.93 -1.76
C LEU A 350 12.24 -11.82 -0.47
N ALA A 351 11.98 -10.60 -0.01
CA ALA A 351 11.20 -10.35 1.20
C ALA A 351 9.78 -10.94 1.11
N VAL A 352 9.06 -10.63 0.02
CA VAL A 352 7.69 -11.10 -0.24
C VAL A 352 7.64 -12.62 -0.43
N SER A 353 8.58 -13.18 -1.19
CA SER A 353 8.62 -14.63 -1.46
C SER A 353 8.90 -15.46 -0.21
N ALA A 354 9.65 -14.88 0.74
CA ALA A 354 9.93 -15.49 2.03
C ALA A 354 8.88 -15.18 3.11
N ARG A 355 7.72 -14.62 2.75
CA ARG A 355 6.60 -14.34 3.66
C ARG A 355 6.94 -13.37 4.81
N HIS A 356 7.91 -12.47 4.63
CA HIS A 356 8.10 -11.37 5.56
C HIS A 356 6.82 -10.53 5.67
N SER A 357 6.61 -9.90 6.83
CA SER A 357 5.45 -9.02 7.03
C SER A 357 5.72 -7.66 6.41
N VAL A 358 5.55 -7.58 5.08
CA VAL A 358 5.83 -6.41 4.25
C VAL A 358 4.74 -6.22 3.21
N GLY A 359 4.40 -4.95 2.93
CA GLY A 359 3.42 -4.56 1.92
C GLY A 359 4.03 -4.24 0.56
N MET A 360 3.17 -4.13 -0.44
CA MET A 360 3.56 -3.88 -1.83
C MET A 360 3.16 -2.50 -2.37
N LEU A 361 2.44 -1.68 -1.58
CA LEU A 361 1.95 -0.38 -2.03
C LEU A 361 3.11 0.57 -2.37
N ILE A 362 3.93 1.00 -1.41
CA ILE A 362 5.08 1.88 -1.71
C ILE A 362 6.09 1.21 -2.66
N PRO A 363 6.43 -0.09 -2.53
CA PRO A 363 7.28 -0.74 -3.53
C PRO A 363 6.72 -0.66 -4.95
N SER A 364 5.41 -0.76 -5.16
CA SER A 364 4.82 -0.55 -6.48
C SER A 364 5.00 0.90 -6.96
N MET A 365 4.79 1.90 -6.08
CA MET A 365 5.09 3.31 -6.38
C MET A 365 6.56 3.50 -6.75
N PHE A 366 7.47 2.85 -6.03
CA PHE A 366 8.91 2.87 -6.30
C PHE A 366 9.21 2.32 -7.69
N LEU A 367 8.72 1.12 -7.97
CA LEU A 367 8.92 0.44 -9.25
C LEU A 367 8.45 1.34 -10.40
N GLY A 368 7.24 1.90 -10.29
CA GLY A 368 6.68 2.82 -11.26
C GLY A 368 7.46 4.12 -11.40
N GLY A 369 7.71 4.81 -10.30
CA GLY A 369 8.37 6.12 -10.29
C GLY A 369 9.82 6.07 -10.77
N VAL A 370 10.60 5.08 -10.33
CA VAL A 370 11.99 4.88 -10.79
C VAL A 370 12.03 4.51 -12.27
N SER A 371 11.11 3.65 -12.73
CA SER A 371 11.02 3.31 -14.15
C SER A 371 10.55 4.49 -15.00
N GLY A 372 9.63 5.31 -14.49
CA GLY A 372 9.20 6.56 -15.11
C GLY A 372 10.38 7.53 -15.27
N ALA A 373 11.19 7.72 -14.23
CA ALA A 373 12.42 8.49 -14.31
C ALA A 373 13.37 7.95 -15.38
N LEU A 374 13.60 6.63 -15.42
CA LEU A 374 14.45 6.01 -16.44
C LEU A 374 13.96 6.30 -17.86
N VAL A 375 12.65 6.19 -18.10
CA VAL A 375 12.06 6.54 -19.40
C VAL A 375 12.30 8.01 -19.72
N ALA A 376 12.07 8.93 -18.78
CA ALA A 376 12.34 10.35 -19.00
C ALA A 376 13.81 10.62 -19.36
N MET A 377 14.74 10.02 -18.62
CA MET A 377 16.18 10.18 -18.86
C MET A 377 16.60 9.62 -20.23
N LEU A 378 16.06 8.47 -20.63
CA LEU A 378 16.35 7.87 -21.93
C LEU A 378 15.76 8.69 -23.08
N VAL A 379 14.51 9.14 -22.95
CA VAL A 379 13.85 9.99 -23.95
C VAL A 379 14.60 11.30 -24.13
N ASN A 380 14.93 11.99 -23.03
CA ASN A 380 15.72 13.23 -23.08
C ASN A 380 17.09 13.02 -23.73
N ARG A 381 17.75 11.88 -23.46
CA ARG A 381 19.05 11.56 -24.05
C ARG A 381 18.96 11.22 -25.55
N ILE A 382 17.94 10.47 -25.96
CA ILE A 382 17.80 9.98 -27.35
C ILE A 382 17.23 11.07 -28.27
N LEU A 383 16.19 11.78 -27.80
CA LEU A 383 15.48 12.78 -28.60
C LEU A 383 16.02 14.21 -28.40
N GLY A 384 16.96 14.42 -27.49
CA GLY A 384 17.48 15.76 -27.17
C GLY A 384 16.44 16.69 -26.54
N THR A 385 15.41 16.12 -25.91
CA THR A 385 14.33 16.88 -25.26
C THR A 385 14.70 17.24 -23.82
N SER A 386 13.99 18.22 -23.25
CA SER A 386 14.12 18.64 -21.85
C SER A 386 12.81 18.38 -21.08
N LEU A 387 12.31 17.15 -21.14
CA LEU A 387 11.09 16.75 -20.43
C LEU A 387 11.34 16.72 -18.94
N ASP A 388 10.38 17.20 -18.17
CA ASP A 388 10.43 17.22 -16.71
C ASP A 388 10.34 15.78 -16.15
N PRO A 389 11.41 15.24 -15.51
CA PRO A 389 11.39 13.89 -14.96
C PRO A 389 10.31 13.70 -13.88
N ALA A 390 9.92 14.76 -13.17
CA ALA A 390 8.94 14.66 -12.10
C ALA A 390 7.57 14.20 -12.62
N LEU A 391 7.15 14.69 -13.80
CA LEU A 391 5.91 14.26 -14.44
C LEU A 391 5.89 12.74 -14.68
N PHE A 392 7.01 12.19 -15.14
CA PHE A 392 7.14 10.77 -15.47
C PHE A 392 7.22 9.90 -14.22
N VAL A 393 7.88 10.40 -13.17
CA VAL A 393 7.90 9.74 -11.86
C VAL A 393 6.48 9.66 -11.29
N VAL A 394 5.73 10.76 -11.30
CA VAL A 394 4.36 10.79 -10.75
C VAL A 394 3.41 9.90 -11.54
N VAL A 395 3.47 9.95 -12.87
CA VAL A 395 2.70 9.08 -13.75
C VAL A 395 3.07 7.62 -13.55
N GLY A 396 4.36 7.31 -13.44
CA GLY A 396 4.84 5.97 -13.15
C GLY A 396 4.33 5.45 -11.82
N ILE A 397 4.35 6.28 -10.77
CA ILE A 397 3.80 5.96 -9.45
C ILE A 397 2.31 5.58 -9.55
N SER A 398 1.50 6.39 -10.23
CA SER A 398 0.06 6.16 -10.28
C SER A 398 -0.30 4.95 -11.14
N SER A 399 0.37 4.78 -12.28
CA SER A 399 0.10 3.66 -13.18
C SER A 399 0.58 2.32 -12.63
N SER A 400 1.72 2.27 -11.92
CA SER A 400 2.19 1.04 -11.28
C SER A 400 1.32 0.62 -10.10
N LEU A 401 0.76 1.58 -9.34
CA LEU A 401 -0.23 1.29 -8.29
C LEU A 401 -1.45 0.60 -8.90
N VAL A 402 -1.94 1.07 -10.04
CA VAL A 402 -3.00 0.36 -10.76
C VAL A 402 -2.52 -1.04 -11.11
N ALA A 403 -1.42 -1.18 -11.86
CA ALA A 403 -0.97 -2.47 -12.37
C ALA A 403 -0.68 -3.54 -11.32
N VAL A 404 -0.24 -3.14 -10.11
CA VAL A 404 0.15 -4.07 -9.04
C VAL A 404 -0.95 -4.26 -8.00
N VAL A 405 -1.68 -3.19 -7.64
CA VAL A 405 -2.65 -3.20 -6.54
C VAL A 405 -4.10 -3.22 -7.02
N GLY A 406 -4.39 -2.67 -8.20
CA GLY A 406 -5.74 -2.69 -8.79
C GLY A 406 -6.66 -1.61 -8.25
N VAL A 407 -6.13 -0.44 -7.87
CA VAL A 407 -6.89 0.67 -7.25
C VAL A 407 -6.77 1.97 -8.07
N PRO A 408 -7.36 2.03 -9.29
CA PRO A 408 -7.23 3.20 -10.18
C PRO A 408 -7.74 4.51 -9.58
N LEU A 409 -8.88 4.51 -8.88
CA LEU A 409 -9.45 5.74 -8.32
C LEU A 409 -8.63 6.25 -7.14
N ALA A 410 -8.19 5.34 -6.26
CA ALA A 410 -7.29 5.70 -5.16
C ALA A 410 -5.94 6.22 -5.67
N ALA A 411 -5.40 5.64 -6.74
CA ALA A 411 -4.16 6.11 -7.36
C ALA A 411 -4.29 7.53 -7.94
N ILE A 412 -5.41 7.84 -8.60
CA ILE A 412 -5.70 9.20 -9.11
C ILE A 412 -5.86 10.18 -7.95
N ALA A 413 -6.63 9.82 -6.92
CA ALA A 413 -6.81 10.66 -5.74
C ALA A 413 -5.47 10.94 -5.04
N LEU A 414 -4.62 9.92 -4.92
CA LEU A 414 -3.28 10.05 -4.35
C LEU A 414 -2.46 11.09 -5.10
N VAL A 415 -2.52 11.08 -6.43
CA VAL A 415 -1.79 12.07 -7.22
C VAL A 415 -2.28 13.48 -6.97
N LEU A 416 -3.60 13.67 -6.97
CA LEU A 416 -4.21 14.99 -6.75
C LEU A 416 -3.90 15.55 -5.36
N GLU A 417 -3.88 14.68 -4.34
CA GLU A 417 -3.70 15.06 -2.94
C GLU A 417 -2.24 15.24 -2.54
N VAL A 418 -1.32 14.46 -3.10
CA VAL A 418 0.12 14.48 -2.76
C VAL A 418 0.95 15.34 -3.71
N PHE A 419 0.76 15.23 -5.02
CA PHE A 419 1.57 15.95 -6.02
C PHE A 419 0.87 17.21 -6.54
N GLY A 420 -0.46 17.25 -6.47
CA GLY A 420 -1.28 18.40 -6.82
C GLY A 420 -1.96 18.28 -8.19
N LYS A 421 -2.91 19.18 -8.42
CA LYS A 421 -3.80 19.16 -9.60
C LYS A 421 -3.10 19.17 -10.96
N ALA A 422 -1.89 19.72 -11.04
CA ALA A 422 -1.10 19.77 -12.27
C ALA A 422 -0.52 18.40 -12.69
N PHE A 423 -0.65 17.36 -11.87
CA PHE A 423 -0.32 15.99 -12.27
C PHE A 423 -1.56 15.13 -12.51
N GLY A 424 -2.76 15.66 -12.25
CA GLY A 424 -4.04 14.94 -12.32
C GLY A 424 -4.37 14.39 -13.70
N PRO A 425 -4.52 15.23 -14.75
CA PRO A 425 -4.90 14.75 -16.08
C PRO A 425 -3.96 13.68 -16.66
N PRO A 426 -2.61 13.84 -16.59
CA PRO A 426 -1.68 12.78 -16.99
C PRO A 426 -1.84 11.48 -16.20
N ALA A 427 -2.04 11.57 -14.89
CA ALA A 427 -2.27 10.40 -14.04
C ALA A 427 -3.58 9.70 -14.38
N ILE A 428 -4.67 10.44 -14.61
CA ILE A 428 -5.97 9.89 -15.03
C ILE A 428 -5.82 9.10 -16.33
N LEU A 429 -5.13 9.68 -17.33
CA LEU A 429 -4.87 9.01 -18.60
C LEU A 429 -4.08 7.70 -18.38
N ALA A 430 -2.98 7.76 -17.63
CA ALA A 430 -2.11 6.62 -17.40
C ALA A 430 -2.80 5.51 -16.58
N CYS A 431 -3.53 5.87 -15.51
CA CYS A 431 -4.31 4.95 -14.70
C CYS A 431 -5.42 4.28 -15.53
N GLY A 432 -6.14 5.04 -16.35
CA GLY A 432 -7.19 4.51 -17.23
C GLY A 432 -6.65 3.50 -18.25
N ILE A 433 -5.58 3.86 -18.97
CA ILE A 433 -4.93 2.94 -19.93
C ILE A 433 -4.44 1.67 -19.21
N THR A 434 -3.76 1.83 -18.08
CA THR A 434 -3.20 0.71 -17.34
C THR A 434 -4.30 -0.21 -16.83
N TYR A 435 -5.39 0.35 -16.27
CA TYR A 435 -6.53 -0.40 -15.78
C TYR A 435 -7.15 -1.27 -16.90
N LEU A 436 -7.44 -0.68 -18.06
CA LEU A 436 -8.02 -1.40 -19.20
C LEU A 436 -7.14 -2.56 -19.68
N ILE A 437 -5.81 -2.39 -19.70
CA ILE A 437 -4.89 -3.46 -20.08
C ILE A 437 -4.85 -4.56 -19.00
N THR A 438 -4.81 -4.17 -17.73
CA THR A 438 -4.75 -5.13 -16.62
C THR A 438 -6.01 -5.99 -16.50
N LEU A 439 -7.19 -5.44 -16.82
CA LEU A 439 -8.44 -6.19 -16.94
C LEU A 439 -8.35 -7.29 -18.00
N ARG A 440 -7.75 -7.00 -19.16
CA ARG A 440 -7.55 -7.98 -20.24
C ARG A 440 -6.58 -9.09 -19.84
N LEU A 441 -5.57 -8.79 -19.03
CA LEU A 441 -4.56 -9.73 -18.58
C LEU A 441 -4.98 -10.52 -17.32
N LYS A 442 -6.15 -10.22 -16.72
CA LYS A 442 -6.66 -10.85 -15.49
C LYS A 442 -5.63 -10.86 -14.34
N LEU A 443 -4.90 -9.76 -14.17
CA LEU A 443 -3.83 -9.66 -13.17
C LEU A 443 -4.37 -9.59 -11.73
N TYR A 444 -5.62 -9.17 -11.54
CA TYR A 444 -6.29 -9.15 -10.24
C TYR A 444 -7.10 -10.43 -10.08
N THR A 445 -6.55 -11.43 -9.40
CA THR A 445 -7.26 -12.68 -9.09
C THR A 445 -7.95 -12.62 -7.73
N GLU A 446 -7.46 -11.76 -6.82
CA GLU A 446 -7.92 -11.66 -5.43
C GLU A 446 -8.95 -10.55 -5.19
N GLN A 447 -9.08 -9.58 -6.11
CA GLN A 447 -10.22 -8.65 -6.11
C GLN A 447 -11.43 -9.41 -6.67
N ARG A 448 -12.45 -9.62 -5.84
CA ARG A 448 -13.69 -10.26 -6.31
C ARG A 448 -14.37 -9.37 -7.34
N VAL A 449 -14.76 -10.00 -8.45
CA VAL A 449 -15.73 -9.45 -9.41
C VAL A 449 -17.12 -9.75 -8.85
N SER A 450 -18.06 -8.81 -8.94
CA SER A 450 -19.45 -9.02 -8.53
C SER A 450 -19.99 -10.37 -9.07
N PRO A 451 -20.64 -11.21 -8.25
CA PRO A 451 -21.23 -12.47 -8.71
C PRO A 451 -22.33 -12.31 -9.77
N ASP A 452 -22.97 -11.14 -9.84
CA ASP A 452 -23.97 -10.80 -10.85
C ASP A 452 -23.74 -9.39 -11.44
N PRO A 453 -22.81 -9.26 -12.41
CA PRO A 453 -22.51 -7.97 -13.05
C PRO A 453 -23.70 -7.37 -13.81
N LEU A 454 -24.73 -8.17 -14.14
CA LEU A 454 -25.87 -7.74 -14.96
C LEU A 454 -27.08 -7.33 -14.11
N GLY A 455 -27.26 -7.94 -12.93
CA GLY A 455 -28.28 -7.50 -11.97
C GLY A 455 -28.00 -6.11 -11.39
N ASP A 456 -26.72 -5.74 -11.31
CA ASP A 456 -26.27 -4.45 -10.75
C ASP A 456 -26.42 -3.25 -11.70
N GLU A 457 -26.54 -3.47 -13.01
CA GLU A 457 -26.78 -2.39 -13.98
C GLU A 457 -28.26 -1.99 -14.06
N THR A 458 -29.17 -2.78 -13.51
CA THR A 458 -30.62 -2.53 -13.59
C THR A 458 -31.28 -1.92 -12.35
N GLY A 459 -30.54 -1.72 -11.26
CA GLY A 459 -31.03 -1.07 -10.04
C GLY A 459 -31.83 -1.98 -9.11
#